data_AF-A0A2H0GDL6-F1
#
_entry.id   AF-A0A2H0GDL6-F1
#
_cell.length_a   1.000
_cell.length_b   1.000
_cell.length_c   1.000
_cell.angle_alpha   90.00
_cell.angle_beta   90.00
_cell.angle_gamma   90.00
#
_symmetry.space_group_name_H-M   'P 1'
#
loop_
_entity.id
_entity.type
_entity.pdbx_description
1 polymer ?
#
loop_
_entity_poly.entity_id
_entity_poly.type
_entity_poly.pdbx_seq_one_letter_code
_entity_poly.pdbx_strand_id
1 'polypeptide(L)'
;MKLIYYFLILSVLFVISCSGKKYSNSNVSSMSIGQAQEITKTDFKTLLDSSKLEGAILIFDPQKNELYSNDFDWAKDGRLPASTFKIPNSLIALETGVVKNDTTLLKWDGKAREMKVWEKDLTLKEAFHLSCVPCYQEIARKIGVNRMKQYTSRFQYG
;
A
#
# COMPACT_ATOMS: atom_id res chain seq x y z
N MET A 1 -6.47 -27.94 58.81
CA MET A 1 -5.35 -27.01 58.46
C MET A 1 -4.87 -27.09 57.00
N LYS A 2 -5.16 -28.14 56.21
CA LYS A 2 -4.76 -28.19 54.78
C LYS A 2 -5.74 -27.51 53.80
N LEU A 3 -6.98 -27.24 54.21
CA LEU A 3 -8.00 -26.62 53.35
C LEU A 3 -7.87 -25.08 53.21
N ILE A 4 -7.28 -24.41 54.20
CA ILE A 4 -7.06 -22.95 54.17
C ILE A 4 -5.88 -22.59 53.24
N TYR A 5 -4.89 -23.48 53.11
CA TYR A 5 -3.73 -23.29 52.24
C TYR A 5 -4.10 -23.30 50.74
N TYR A 6 -5.09 -24.11 50.33
CA TYR A 6 -5.55 -24.13 48.94
C TYR A 6 -6.29 -22.84 48.56
N PHE A 7 -7.03 -22.22 49.50
CA PHE A 7 -7.70 -20.95 49.25
C PHE A 7 -6.71 -19.78 49.15
N LEU A 8 -5.59 -19.85 49.86
CA LEU A 8 -4.50 -18.86 49.81
C LEU A 8 -3.58 -19.00 48.58
N ILE A 9 -3.52 -20.20 47.98
CA ILE A 9 -2.76 -20.44 46.74
C ILE A 9 -3.59 -20.12 45.48
N LEU A 10 -4.91 -20.26 45.53
CA LEU A 10 -5.79 -19.94 44.39
C LEU A 10 -5.98 -18.43 44.16
N SER A 11 -5.77 -17.59 45.18
CA SER A 11 -5.87 -16.12 45.06
C SER A 11 -4.62 -15.46 44.48
N VAL A 12 -3.47 -16.14 44.47
CA VAL A 12 -2.20 -15.59 43.96
C VAL A 12 -2.03 -15.77 42.45
N LEU A 13 -2.84 -16.62 41.80
CA LEU A 13 -2.79 -16.85 40.35
C LEU A 13 -3.62 -15.84 39.51
N PHE A 14 -4.30 -14.87 40.13
CA PHE A 14 -5.12 -13.87 39.42
C PHE A 14 -4.43 -12.51 39.18
N VAL A 15 -3.13 -12.39 39.46
CA VAL A 15 -2.34 -11.17 39.29
C VAL A 15 -1.17 -11.38 38.34
N ILE A 16 -1.46 -11.84 37.13
CA ILE A 16 -0.64 -11.54 35.95
C ILE A 16 -1.54 -10.83 34.94
N SER A 17 -1.99 -9.65 35.34
CA SER A 17 -2.47 -8.65 34.40
C SER A 17 -1.25 -8.14 33.64
N CYS A 18 -1.00 -8.71 32.46
CA CYS A 18 -0.08 -8.11 31.50
C CYS A 18 -0.53 -6.68 31.25
N SER A 19 0.26 -5.72 31.72
CA SER A 19 0.16 -4.33 31.29
C SER A 19 0.47 -4.34 29.79
N GLY A 20 -0.57 -4.38 28.97
CA GLY A 20 -0.44 -4.11 27.55
C GLY A 20 0.26 -2.76 27.43
N LYS A 21 1.45 -2.75 26.83
CA LYS A 21 2.06 -1.51 26.37
C LYS A 21 1.00 -0.85 25.50
N LYS A 22 0.35 0.20 26.01
CA LYS A 22 -0.34 1.16 25.17
C LYS A 22 0.75 1.64 24.22
N TYR A 23 0.70 1.17 22.98
CA TYR A 23 1.38 1.85 21.90
C TYR A 23 0.88 3.29 22.01
N SER A 24 1.80 4.17 22.41
CA SER A 24 1.62 5.59 22.24
C SER A 24 1.16 5.76 20.80
N ASN A 25 -0.10 6.17 20.62
CA ASN A 25 -0.48 6.87 19.42
C ASN A 25 0.50 8.05 19.39
N SER A 26 1.56 7.90 18.62
CA SER A 26 2.21 9.06 18.06
C SER A 26 1.07 9.83 17.45
N ASN A 27 0.83 11.03 17.99
CA ASN A 27 0.05 12.04 17.31
C ASN A 27 0.80 12.31 16.02
N VAL A 28 0.62 11.45 15.02
CA VAL A 28 0.66 11.87 13.63
C VAL A 28 -0.58 12.74 13.56
N SER A 29 -0.41 14.00 13.95
CA SER A 29 -1.29 15.05 13.49
C SER A 29 -1.42 14.79 12.00
N SER A 30 -2.62 14.41 11.56
CA SER A 30 -2.95 14.27 10.16
C SER A 30 -2.80 15.67 9.55
N MET A 31 -1.56 16.04 9.23
CA MET A 31 -1.25 17.25 8.50
C MET A 31 -1.94 17.06 7.15
N SER A 32 -2.99 17.85 6.95
CA SER A 32 -3.72 17.88 5.70
C SER A 32 -2.76 18.38 4.63
N ILE A 33 -2.51 17.56 3.60
CA ILE A 33 -1.75 17.94 2.41
C ILE A 33 -2.32 19.22 1.77
N GLY A 34 -3.62 19.48 1.95
CA GLY A 34 -4.29 20.71 1.48
C GLY A 34 -3.83 22.01 2.15
N GLN A 35 -2.94 21.94 3.14
CA GLN A 35 -2.31 23.11 3.79
C GLN A 35 -0.78 23.14 3.57
N ALA A 36 -0.23 22.22 2.79
CA ALA A 36 1.20 22.16 2.56
C ALA A 36 1.65 23.36 1.72
N GLN A 37 2.81 23.92 2.07
CA GLN A 37 3.40 25.02 1.30
C GLN A 37 3.93 24.48 -0.03
N GLU A 38 3.42 24.99 -1.15
CA GLU A 38 3.90 24.65 -2.50
C GLU A 38 5.17 25.44 -2.83
N ILE A 39 6.26 24.72 -3.11
CA ILE A 39 7.58 25.27 -3.44
C ILE A 39 7.98 24.81 -4.85
N THR A 40 8.10 25.76 -5.78
CA THR A 40 8.53 25.45 -7.14
C THR A 40 10.02 25.09 -7.18
N LYS A 41 10.37 24.01 -7.89
CA LYS A 41 11.74 23.52 -8.10
C LYS A 41 12.08 23.47 -9.58
N THR A 42 12.83 24.48 -10.02
CA THR A 42 13.31 24.60 -11.41
C THR A 42 14.23 23.44 -11.81
N ASP A 43 15.00 22.88 -10.87
CA ASP A 43 15.92 21.78 -11.14
C ASP A 43 15.21 20.51 -11.64
N PHE A 44 13.97 20.27 -11.18
CA PHE A 44 13.13 19.17 -11.67
C PHE A 44 12.74 19.39 -13.13
N LYS A 45 12.43 20.64 -13.52
CA LYS A 45 12.17 20.97 -14.93
C LYS A 45 13.42 20.78 -15.78
N THR A 46 14.58 21.27 -15.33
CA THR A 46 15.85 21.08 -16.03
C THR A 46 16.17 19.59 -16.24
N LEU A 47 15.91 18.74 -15.23
CA LEU A 47 16.09 17.29 -15.34
C LEU A 47 15.21 16.68 -16.45
N LEU A 48 13.92 17.01 -16.47
CA LEU A 48 12.99 16.50 -17.49
C LEU A 48 13.32 17.03 -18.88
N ASP A 49 13.58 18.33 -19.01
CA ASP A 49 13.93 18.99 -20.28
C ASP A 49 15.21 18.40 -20.87
N SER A 50 16.22 18.12 -20.04
CA SER A 50 17.48 17.49 -20.47
C SER A 50 17.27 16.09 -21.07
N SER A 51 16.18 15.42 -20.67
CA SER A 51 15.76 14.11 -21.19
C SER A 51 14.69 14.21 -22.27
N LYS A 52 14.30 15.43 -22.68
CA LYS A 52 13.20 15.70 -23.63
C LYS A 52 11.87 15.08 -23.18
N LEU A 53 11.60 15.11 -21.88
CA LEU A 53 10.36 14.60 -21.28
C LEU A 53 9.45 15.76 -20.86
N GLU A 54 8.15 15.55 -21.02
CA GLU A 54 7.11 16.42 -20.48
C GLU A 54 6.48 15.74 -19.25
N GLY A 55 6.41 16.46 -18.14
CA GLY A 55 5.86 15.90 -16.90
C GLY A 55 6.12 16.75 -15.67
N ALA A 56 5.72 16.21 -14.52
CA ALA A 56 6.01 16.79 -13.21
C ALA A 56 6.61 15.75 -12.25
N ILE A 57 7.51 16.22 -11.41
CA ILE A 57 7.98 15.53 -10.22
C ILE A 57 7.32 16.21 -9.03
N LEU A 58 6.69 15.44 -8.15
CA LEU A 58 6.10 15.94 -6.90
C LEU A 58 6.73 15.21 -5.72
N ILE A 59 7.25 15.96 -4.76
CA ILE A 59 7.80 15.42 -3.51
C ILE A 59 7.09 16.09 -2.34
N PHE A 60 6.63 15.29 -1.39
CA PHE A 60 6.09 15.79 -0.12
C PHE A 60 7.11 15.54 1.00
N ASP A 61 7.50 16.61 1.71
CA ASP A 61 8.25 16.52 2.97
C ASP A 61 7.27 16.65 4.14
N PRO A 62 6.95 15.54 4.83
CA PRO A 62 5.99 15.55 5.94
C PRO A 62 6.53 16.24 7.20
N GLN A 63 7.84 16.43 7.34
CA GLN A 63 8.41 17.09 8.52
C GLN A 63 8.20 18.60 8.47
N LYS A 64 8.24 19.16 7.26
CA LYS A 64 8.05 20.59 7.01
C LYS A 64 6.65 20.94 6.53
N ASN A 65 5.86 19.93 6.16
CA ASN A 65 4.59 20.11 5.47
C ASN A 65 4.74 20.95 4.20
N GLU A 66 5.74 20.59 3.39
CA GLU A 66 6.09 21.27 2.15
C GLU A 66 5.93 20.32 0.97
N LEU A 67 5.39 20.83 -0.13
CA LEU A 67 5.36 20.15 -1.42
C LEU A 67 6.35 20.81 -2.36
N TYR A 68 7.08 20.00 -3.11
CA TYR A 68 8.07 20.45 -4.08
C TYR A 68 7.72 19.93 -5.46
N SER A 69 7.61 20.81 -6.45
CA SER A 69 7.36 20.40 -7.84
C SER A 69 7.91 21.38 -8.87
N ASN A 70 8.16 20.91 -10.10
CA ASN A 70 8.36 21.82 -11.23
C ASN A 70 7.04 22.39 -11.77
N ASP A 71 5.93 21.69 -11.57
CA ASP A 71 4.63 22.05 -12.16
C ASP A 71 3.49 21.46 -11.31
N PHE A 72 2.88 22.30 -10.48
CA PHE A 72 1.79 21.88 -9.60
C PHE A 72 0.48 21.64 -10.33
N ASP A 73 0.22 22.33 -11.45
CA ASP A 73 -1.00 22.14 -12.22
C ASP A 73 -0.95 20.79 -12.93
N TRP A 74 0.20 20.43 -13.52
CA TRP A 74 0.42 19.09 -14.06
C TRP A 74 0.32 18.01 -12.99
N ALA A 75 0.86 18.25 -11.79
CA ALA A 75 0.85 17.27 -10.70
C ALA A 75 -0.56 17.01 -10.13
N LYS A 76 -1.49 17.96 -10.26
CA LYS A 76 -2.90 17.84 -9.83
C LYS A 76 -3.78 17.13 -10.87
N ASP A 77 -3.33 17.04 -12.12
CA ASP A 77 -4.07 16.41 -13.21
C ASP A 77 -4.06 14.87 -13.10
N GLY A 78 -5.25 14.28 -12.98
CA GLY A 78 -5.43 12.84 -12.82
C GLY A 78 -5.13 12.08 -14.12
N ARG A 79 -4.29 11.04 -14.04
CA ARG A 79 -3.94 10.18 -15.19
C ARG A 79 -4.21 8.71 -14.88
N LEU A 80 -4.32 7.89 -15.93
CA LEU A 80 -4.45 6.44 -15.76
C LEU A 80 -3.24 5.91 -14.95
N PRO A 81 -3.46 5.18 -13.84
CA PRO A 81 -2.38 4.75 -12.95
C PRO A 81 -1.49 3.66 -13.57
N ALA A 82 -1.98 2.98 -14.62
CA ALA A 82 -1.34 1.82 -15.21
C ALA A 82 -0.86 0.83 -14.13
N SER A 83 0.41 0.44 -14.15
CA SER A 83 0.96 -0.53 -13.22
C SER A 83 1.13 -0.03 -11.78
N THR A 84 1.02 1.27 -11.51
CA THR A 84 1.05 1.77 -10.11
C THR A 84 -0.19 1.32 -9.33
N PHE A 85 -1.30 1.02 -10.02
CA PHE A 85 -2.52 0.45 -9.43
C PHE A 85 -2.29 -0.94 -8.79
N LYS A 86 -1.16 -1.60 -9.07
CA LYS A 86 -0.79 -2.84 -8.37
C LYS A 86 -0.64 -2.63 -6.86
N ILE A 87 -0.37 -1.41 -6.40
CA ILE A 87 -0.34 -1.07 -4.97
C ILE A 87 -1.73 -1.24 -4.33
N PRO A 88 -2.78 -0.46 -4.69
CA PRO A 88 -4.10 -0.65 -4.12
C PRO A 88 -4.69 -2.03 -4.43
N ASN A 89 -4.45 -2.59 -5.62
CA ASN A 89 -4.94 -3.93 -5.94
C ASN A 89 -4.35 -5.01 -5.01
N SER A 90 -3.06 -4.91 -4.65
CA SER A 90 -2.44 -5.84 -3.68
C SER A 90 -3.03 -5.68 -2.28
N LEU A 91 -3.26 -4.44 -1.83
CA LEU A 91 -3.89 -4.17 -0.52
C LEU A 91 -5.28 -4.80 -0.46
N ILE A 92 -6.08 -4.62 -1.51
CA ILE A 92 -7.44 -5.19 -1.58
C ILE A 92 -7.39 -6.71 -1.64
N ALA A 93 -6.46 -7.29 -2.40
CA ALA A 93 -6.31 -8.73 -2.51
C ALA A 93 -5.98 -9.38 -1.15
N LEU A 94 -5.09 -8.76 -0.38
CA LEU A 94 -4.71 -9.22 0.96
C LEU A 94 -5.88 -9.08 1.95
N GLU A 95 -6.48 -7.89 2.00
CA GLU A 95 -7.60 -7.58 2.91
C GLU A 95 -8.82 -8.47 2.65
N THR A 96 -9.07 -8.81 1.39
CA THR A 96 -10.20 -9.66 1.01
C THR A 96 -9.88 -11.16 1.03
N GLY A 97 -8.65 -11.53 1.39
CA GLY A 97 -8.18 -12.92 1.44
C GLY A 97 -8.06 -13.60 0.06
N VAL A 98 -8.12 -12.86 -1.04
CA VAL A 98 -7.88 -13.39 -2.40
C VAL A 98 -6.45 -13.89 -2.55
N VAL A 99 -5.52 -13.25 -1.86
CA VAL A 99 -4.16 -13.72 -1.63
C VAL A 99 -3.89 -13.71 -0.12
N LYS A 100 -3.14 -14.71 0.38
CA LYS A 100 -2.90 -14.86 1.82
C LYS A 100 -1.76 -13.97 2.32
N ASN A 101 -0.74 -13.81 1.49
CA ASN A 101 0.52 -13.13 1.80
C ASN A 101 1.34 -12.94 0.50
N ASP A 102 2.52 -12.37 0.62
CA ASP A 102 3.45 -12.09 -0.49
C ASP A 102 4.01 -13.35 -1.17
N THR A 103 3.98 -14.51 -0.49
CA THR A 103 4.39 -15.82 -1.04
C THR A 103 3.25 -16.60 -1.69
N THR A 104 2.04 -16.05 -1.76
CA THR A 104 0.91 -16.69 -2.44
C THR A 104 1.24 -16.94 -3.91
N LEU A 105 1.17 -18.20 -4.34
CA LEU A 105 1.53 -18.62 -5.69
C LEU A 105 0.40 -18.30 -6.69
N LEU A 106 0.76 -17.60 -7.76
CA LEU A 106 -0.07 -17.27 -8.92
C LEU A 106 0.39 -18.15 -10.08
N LYS A 107 -0.37 -19.22 -10.33
CA LYS A 107 0.00 -20.21 -11.34
C LYS A 107 -0.09 -19.65 -12.76
N TRP A 108 0.89 -19.97 -13.58
CA TRP A 108 0.84 -19.73 -15.01
C TRP A 108 -0.12 -20.73 -15.66
N ASP A 109 -0.88 -20.24 -16.63
CA ASP A 109 -1.87 -21.00 -17.38
C ASP A 109 -1.28 -21.71 -18.62
N GLY A 110 0.05 -21.70 -18.77
CA GLY A 110 0.76 -22.35 -19.88
C GLY A 110 0.66 -21.60 -21.22
N LYS A 111 -0.07 -20.48 -21.28
CA LYS A 111 -0.25 -19.70 -22.51
C LYS A 111 0.90 -18.72 -22.70
N ALA A 112 1.28 -18.50 -23.96
CA ALA A 112 2.25 -17.47 -24.32
C ALA A 112 1.74 -16.08 -23.86
N ARG A 113 2.67 -15.23 -23.41
CA ARG A 113 2.38 -13.88 -22.91
C ARG A 113 3.25 -12.85 -23.63
N GLU A 114 2.87 -11.58 -23.52
CA GLU A 114 3.63 -10.46 -24.11
C GLU A 114 5.09 -10.41 -23.60
N MET A 115 5.33 -10.88 -22.38
CA MET A 115 6.63 -10.90 -21.75
C MET A 115 6.96 -12.32 -21.25
N LYS A 116 8.09 -12.87 -21.72
CA LYS A 116 8.58 -14.20 -21.32
C LYS A 116 8.77 -14.35 -19.81
N VAL A 117 9.12 -13.27 -19.12
CA VAL A 117 9.27 -13.26 -17.65
C VAL A 117 7.96 -13.56 -16.91
N TRP A 118 6.80 -13.48 -17.58
CA TRP A 118 5.49 -13.84 -17.01
C TRP A 118 5.05 -15.28 -17.29
N GLU A 119 5.80 -16.03 -18.10
CA GLU A 119 5.50 -17.42 -18.50
C GLU A 119 6.06 -18.44 -17.48
N LYS A 120 5.76 -18.21 -16.20
CA LYS A 120 6.11 -19.10 -15.10
C LYS A 120 5.19 -18.83 -13.92
N ASP A 121 5.12 -19.76 -12.99
CA ASP A 121 4.49 -19.52 -11.70
C ASP A 121 5.24 -18.40 -10.97
N LEU A 122 4.49 -17.46 -10.40
CA LEU A 122 5.03 -16.32 -9.67
C LEU A 122 4.35 -16.21 -8.32
N THR A 123 5.11 -15.92 -7.28
CA THR A 123 4.55 -15.41 -6.03
C THR A 123 3.95 -14.00 -6.24
N LEU A 124 3.07 -13.55 -5.34
CA LEU A 124 2.55 -12.18 -5.37
C LEU A 124 3.71 -11.15 -5.38
N LYS A 125 4.75 -11.39 -4.58
CA LYS A 125 5.95 -10.55 -4.54
C LYS A 125 6.63 -10.44 -5.90
N GLU A 126 6.89 -11.57 -6.56
CA GLU A 126 7.51 -11.57 -7.88
C GLU A 126 6.60 -10.94 -8.94
N ALA A 127 5.30 -11.23 -8.90
CA ALA A 127 4.32 -10.64 -9.81
C ALA A 127 4.25 -9.11 -9.67
N PHE A 128 4.39 -8.57 -8.45
CA PHE A 128 4.47 -7.13 -8.21
C PHE A 128 5.74 -6.55 -8.84
N HIS A 129 6.92 -7.13 -8.56
CA HIS A 129 8.21 -6.65 -9.09
C HIS A 129 8.33 -6.75 -10.61
N LEU A 130 7.85 -7.85 -11.20
CA LEU A 130 7.84 -8.06 -12.64
C LEU A 130 6.67 -7.37 -13.35
N SER A 131 5.86 -6.62 -12.59
CA SER A 131 4.68 -5.93 -13.10
C SER A 131 3.74 -6.85 -13.90
N CYS A 132 3.58 -8.10 -13.46
CA CYS A 132 2.82 -9.14 -14.17
C CYS A 132 1.35 -8.76 -14.35
N VAL A 133 0.99 -8.19 -15.51
CA VAL A 133 -0.37 -7.74 -15.80
C VAL A 133 -1.38 -8.89 -15.74
N PRO A 134 -1.14 -10.07 -16.36
CA PRO A 134 -2.09 -11.17 -16.29
C PRO A 134 -2.32 -11.68 -14.86
N CYS A 135 -1.27 -11.70 -14.04
CA CYS A 135 -1.37 -12.08 -12.63
C CYS A 135 -2.32 -11.16 -11.86
N TYR A 136 -2.19 -9.84 -12.05
CA TYR A 136 -3.04 -8.85 -11.40
C TYR A 136 -4.46 -8.77 -11.98
N GLN A 137 -4.65 -9.16 -13.24
CA GLN A 137 -5.98 -9.36 -13.81
C GLN A 137 -6.70 -10.53 -13.14
N GLU A 138 -6.04 -11.66 -12.92
CA GLU A 138 -6.64 -12.79 -12.20
C GLU A 138 -7.00 -12.42 -10.75
N ILE A 139 -6.12 -11.69 -10.06
CA ILE A 139 -6.39 -11.15 -8.72
C ILE A 139 -7.64 -10.26 -8.78
N ALA A 140 -7.71 -9.32 -9.72
CA ALA A 140 -8.85 -8.40 -9.85
C ALA A 140 -10.17 -9.14 -10.15
N ARG A 141 -10.14 -10.19 -10.99
CA ARG A 141 -11.33 -11.04 -11.26
C ARG A 141 -11.79 -11.76 -9.99
N LYS A 142 -10.87 -12.29 -9.19
CA LYS A 142 -11.19 -12.93 -7.91
C LYS A 142 -11.69 -11.94 -6.86
N ILE A 143 -11.16 -10.71 -6.82
CA ILE A 143 -11.71 -9.63 -5.99
C ILE A 143 -13.15 -9.32 -6.42
N GLY A 144 -13.37 -9.18 -7.73
CA GLY A 144 -14.66 -8.85 -8.31
C GLY A 144 -15.00 -7.37 -8.23
N VAL A 145 -15.88 -6.93 -9.14
CA VAL A 145 -16.18 -5.51 -9.38
C VAL A 145 -16.72 -4.80 -8.13
N ASN A 146 -17.65 -5.43 -7.39
CA ASN A 146 -18.30 -4.78 -6.24
C ASN A 146 -17.30 -4.46 -5.12
N ARG A 147 -16.46 -5.43 -4.75
CA ARG A 147 -15.42 -5.21 -3.72
C ARG A 147 -14.37 -4.22 -4.21
N MET A 148 -13.92 -4.34 -5.47
CA MET A 148 -12.95 -3.39 -6.03
C MET A 148 -13.46 -1.94 -5.98
N LYS A 149 -14.72 -1.70 -6.37
CA LYS A 149 -15.37 -0.38 -6.28
C LYS A 149 -15.48 0.11 -4.84
N GLN A 150 -15.89 -0.76 -3.92
CA GLN A 150 -16.00 -0.41 -2.50
C GLN A 150 -14.65 0.05 -1.93
N TYR A 151 -13.57 -0.69 -2.16
CA TYR A 151 -12.27 -0.33 -1.62
C TYR A 151 -11.65 0.90 -2.31
N THR A 152 -11.73 1.01 -3.63
CA THR A 152 -11.24 2.21 -4.34
C THR A 152 -11.96 3.47 -3.88
N SER A 153 -13.28 3.39 -3.63
CA SER A 153 -14.04 4.49 -3.03
C SER A 153 -13.57 4.81 -1.60
N ARG A 154 -13.33 3.78 -0.77
CA ARG A 154 -12.82 3.96 0.60
C ARG A 154 -11.42 4.56 0.64
N PHE A 155 -10.59 4.25 -0.34
CA PHE A 155 -9.24 4.80 -0.47
C PHE A 155 -9.23 6.22 -1.05
N GLN A 156 -10.36 6.72 -1.55
CA GLN A 156 -10.41 7.97 -2.31
C GLN A 156 -9.38 7.95 -3.46
N TYR A 157 -9.30 6.81 -4.16
CA TYR A 157 -8.29 6.58 -5.18
C TYR A 157 -8.75 7.10 -6.54
N GLY A 158 -8.38 8.36 -6.82
CA GLY A 158 -8.77 9.09 -8.03
C GLY A 158 -10.09 9.82 -7.88
#